data_AF-A0A6I0EQA8-F1
#
_entry.id   AF-A0A6I0EQA8-F1
#
_cell.length_a   1.000
_cell.length_b   1.000
_cell.length_c   1.000
_cell.angle_alpha   90.00
_cell.angle_beta   90.00
_cell.angle_gamma   90.00
#
_symmetry.space_group_name_H-M   'P 1'
#
loop_
_entity.id
_entity.type
_entity.pdbx_description
1 polymer ?
#
loop_
_entity_poly.entity_id
_entity_poly.type
_entity_poly.pdbx_seq_one_letter_code
_entity_poly.pdbx_strand_id
1 'polypeptide(L)'
;MFAGLMWVAPALPKSESAKGRELRAALSLVRGQIALYRRHHGAFPPRSGEGLKAALTEYSRRDHATSEQEDEAGGFVFGPYLLAFPQNPFSGSAEVSMSPPSPRQGWYYNPRTGEFRTNDGEHDEL
;
A
#
# COMPACT_ATOMS: atom_id res chain seq x y z
N MET A 1 -0.34 -26.50 56.26
CA MET A 1 -0.76 -26.73 54.86
C MET A 1 -0.51 -25.43 54.11
N PHE A 2 0.44 -25.40 53.18
CA PHE A 2 0.87 -24.16 52.52
C PHE A 2 -0.02 -23.85 51.32
N ALA A 3 -0.49 -22.60 51.25
CA ALA A 3 -1.25 -22.05 50.14
C ALA A 3 -0.35 -21.97 48.89
N GLY A 4 -0.79 -22.60 47.80
CA GLY A 4 -0.12 -22.54 46.50
C GLY A 4 -0.27 -21.16 45.88
N LEU A 5 0.84 -20.45 45.75
CA LEU A 5 0.93 -19.23 44.98
C LEU A 5 0.82 -19.60 43.49
N MET A 6 -0.36 -19.41 42.89
CA MET A 6 -0.56 -19.58 41.46
C MET A 6 0.14 -18.42 40.75
N TRP A 7 1.32 -18.68 40.20
CA TRP A 7 2.05 -17.72 39.39
C TRP A 7 1.35 -17.58 38.02
N VAL A 8 0.73 -16.43 37.78
CA VAL A 8 0.27 -16.07 36.43
C VAL A 8 1.48 -15.46 35.71
N ALA A 9 2.05 -16.22 34.78
CA ALA A 9 3.08 -15.72 33.89
C ALA A 9 2.50 -14.58 33.04
N PRO A 10 3.14 -13.39 32.96
CA PRO A 10 2.76 -12.40 31.98
C PRO A 10 2.92 -12.98 30.57
N ALA A 11 1.87 -12.92 29.76
CA ALA A 11 1.96 -13.31 28.35
C ALA A 11 2.97 -12.38 27.66
N LEU A 12 4.07 -12.94 27.17
CA LEU A 12 5.02 -12.19 26.34
C LEU A 12 4.31 -11.75 25.05
N PRO A 13 4.51 -10.52 24.56
CA PRO A 13 4.00 -10.13 23.26
C PRO A 13 4.57 -11.08 22.21
N LYS A 14 3.71 -11.61 21.32
CA LYS A 14 4.18 -12.41 20.18
C LYS A 14 5.15 -11.56 19.37
N SER A 15 6.36 -12.07 19.13
CA SER A 15 7.29 -11.43 18.21
C SER A 15 6.65 -11.35 16.82
N GLU A 16 6.74 -10.19 16.18
CA GLU A 16 6.21 -10.01 14.83
C GLU A 16 7.01 -10.85 13.83
N SER A 17 6.34 -11.47 12.84
CA SER A 17 7.03 -12.19 11.77
C SER A 17 7.78 -11.22 10.86
N ALA A 18 8.81 -11.71 10.16
CA ALA A 18 9.53 -10.89 9.17
C ALA A 18 8.59 -10.35 8.08
N LYS A 19 7.69 -11.20 7.56
CA LYS A 19 6.66 -10.82 6.59
C LYS A 19 5.70 -9.74 7.12
N GLY A 20 5.35 -9.79 8.41
CA GLY A 20 4.50 -8.76 9.03
C GLY A 20 5.16 -7.37 9.03
N ARG A 21 6.46 -7.32 9.38
CA ARG A 21 7.24 -6.07 9.31
C ARG A 21 7.38 -5.55 7.88
N GLU A 22 7.69 -6.42 6.94
CA GLU A 22 7.78 -6.08 5.51
C GLU A 22 6.44 -5.54 4.98
N LEU A 23 5.32 -6.15 5.39
CA LEU A 23 3.99 -5.71 5.02
C LEU A 23 3.70 -4.29 5.54
N ARG A 24 3.94 -4.02 6.83
CA ARG A 24 3.74 -2.68 7.40
C ARG A 24 4.61 -1.63 6.71
N ALA A 25 5.86 -1.96 6.40
CA ALA A 25 6.76 -1.07 5.69
C ALA A 25 6.23 -0.75 4.28
N ALA A 26 5.78 -1.77 3.54
CA ALA A 26 5.18 -1.59 2.22
C ALA A 26 3.88 -0.75 2.26
N LEU A 27 2.99 -1.04 3.23
CA LEU A 27 1.76 -0.27 3.42
C LEU A 27 2.06 1.19 3.76
N SER A 28 2.98 1.45 4.69
CA SER A 28 3.38 2.81 5.06
C SER A 28 3.98 3.55 3.87
N LEU A 29 4.82 2.88 3.08
CA LEU A 29 5.41 3.45 1.88
C LEU A 29 4.34 3.87 0.87
N VAL A 30 3.46 2.94 0.45
CA VAL A 30 2.46 3.20 -0.59
C VAL A 30 1.41 4.21 -0.12
N ARG A 31 0.91 4.08 1.12
CA ARG A 31 -0.04 5.06 1.71
C ARG A 31 0.56 6.46 1.74
N GLY A 32 1.86 6.59 2.07
CA GLY A 32 2.58 7.85 2.04
C GLY A 32 2.64 8.48 0.64
N GLN A 33 2.91 7.67 -0.38
CA GLN A 33 2.95 8.15 -1.77
C GLN A 33 1.56 8.52 -2.32
N ILE A 34 0.51 7.76 -1.98
CA ILE A 34 -0.87 8.13 -2.29
C ILE A 34 -1.23 9.48 -1.66
N ALA A 35 -0.79 9.74 -0.42
CA ALA A 35 -1.01 11.00 0.24
C ALA A 35 -0.24 12.16 -0.42
N LEU A 36 0.99 11.94 -0.89
CA LEU A 36 1.76 12.94 -1.63
C LEU A 36 1.14 13.24 -3.00
N TYR A 37 0.76 12.21 -3.76
CA TYR A 37 -0.01 12.33 -5.00
C TYR A 37 -1.25 13.20 -4.78
N ARG A 38 -2.04 12.92 -3.74
CA ARG A 38 -3.22 13.72 -3.44
C ARG A 38 -2.91 15.20 -3.21
N ARG A 39 -1.75 15.54 -2.65
CA ARG A 39 -1.37 16.97 -2.47
C ARG A 39 -1.06 17.64 -3.81
N HIS A 40 -0.40 16.93 -4.74
CA HIS A 40 -0.06 17.50 -6.05
C HIS A 40 -1.28 17.63 -6.97
N HIS A 41 -2.21 16.67 -6.92
CA HIS A 41 -3.34 16.59 -7.84
C HIS A 41 -4.68 17.04 -7.24
N GLY A 42 -4.77 17.23 -5.92
CA GLY A 42 -6.00 17.57 -5.21
C GLY A 42 -6.98 16.39 -5.04
N ALA A 43 -6.71 15.23 -5.63
CA ALA A 43 -7.50 14.01 -5.54
C ALA A 43 -6.60 12.78 -5.46
N PHE A 44 -7.15 11.66 -4.98
CA PHE A 44 -6.47 10.37 -5.00
C PHE A 44 -6.26 9.87 -6.45
N PRO A 45 -5.28 8.98 -6.70
CA PRO A 45 -5.16 8.30 -7.98
C PRO A 45 -6.52 7.74 -8.45
N PRO A 46 -7.02 8.14 -9.64
CA PRO A 46 -8.41 7.89 -9.99
C PRO A 46 -8.69 6.44 -10.44
N ARG A 47 -7.64 5.62 -10.62
CA ARG A 47 -7.71 4.26 -11.17
C ARG A 47 -6.99 3.27 -10.25
N SER A 48 -7.50 2.04 -10.17
CA SER A 48 -6.84 0.90 -9.54
C SER A 48 -5.99 0.12 -10.55
N GLY A 49 -5.39 -0.99 -10.12
CA GLY A 49 -4.61 -1.86 -11.01
C GLY A 49 -3.39 -1.15 -11.58
N GLU A 50 -3.14 -1.34 -12.87
CA GLU A 50 -2.07 -0.64 -13.58
C GLU A 50 -2.23 0.89 -13.55
N GLY A 51 -3.45 1.41 -13.41
CA GLY A 51 -3.65 2.85 -13.27
C GLY A 51 -3.12 3.43 -11.96
N LEU A 52 -3.21 2.68 -10.85
CA LEU A 52 -2.57 3.09 -9.59
C LEU A 52 -1.06 2.99 -9.71
N LYS A 53 -0.57 1.90 -10.32
CA LYS A 53 0.87 1.67 -10.49
C LYS A 53 1.47 2.80 -11.31
N ALA A 54 0.97 3.08 -12.50
CA ALA A 54 1.39 4.20 -13.34
C ALA A 54 1.35 5.53 -12.57
N ALA A 55 0.25 5.83 -11.87
CA ALA A 55 0.14 7.07 -11.09
C ALA A 55 1.21 7.23 -9.99
N LEU A 56 1.78 6.13 -9.49
CA LEU A 56 2.83 6.17 -8.48
C LEU A 56 4.24 5.95 -9.05
N THR A 57 4.41 5.25 -10.17
CA THR A 57 5.73 4.90 -10.74
C THR A 57 6.13 5.68 -11.99
N GLU A 58 5.23 6.50 -12.54
CA GLU A 58 5.47 7.36 -13.69
C GLU A 58 5.36 8.84 -13.31
N TYR A 59 5.79 9.72 -14.23
CA TYR A 59 5.49 11.14 -14.13
C TYR A 59 4.02 11.39 -14.44
N SER A 60 3.46 12.44 -13.88
CA SER A 60 2.05 12.76 -14.01
C SER A 60 1.79 14.24 -14.17
N ARG A 61 0.68 14.55 -14.84
CA ARG A 61 0.15 15.90 -15.03
C ARG A 61 -0.96 16.20 -14.05
N ARG A 62 -1.30 17.48 -13.85
CA ARG A 62 -2.36 17.91 -12.92
C ARG A 62 -3.72 17.22 -13.16
N ASP A 63 -4.02 16.79 -14.38
CA ASP A 63 -5.26 16.09 -14.76
C ASP A 63 -5.21 14.55 -14.60
N HIS A 64 -4.17 14.04 -13.95
CA HIS A 64 -3.93 12.61 -13.68
C HIS A 64 -3.43 11.77 -14.87
N ALA A 65 -3.15 12.37 -16.03
CA ALA A 65 -2.44 11.66 -17.10
C ALA A 65 -1.03 11.28 -16.63
N THR A 66 -0.53 10.12 -17.07
CA THR A 66 0.82 9.64 -16.74
C THR A 66 1.71 9.50 -17.98
N SER A 67 3.02 9.55 -17.76
CA SER A 67 4.07 9.39 -18.76
C SER A 67 5.30 8.77 -18.12
N GLU A 68 5.89 7.78 -18.78
CA GLU A 68 7.16 7.18 -18.35
C GLU A 68 8.32 8.20 -18.37
N GLN A 69 8.19 9.27 -19.16
CA GLN A 69 9.19 10.31 -19.30
C GLN A 69 8.69 11.63 -18.71
N GLU A 70 9.62 12.35 -18.06
CA GLU A 70 9.40 13.72 -17.64
C GLU A 70 9.26 14.61 -18.88
N ASP A 71 8.21 15.43 -18.89
CA ASP A 71 7.96 16.40 -19.96
C ASP A 71 7.35 17.66 -19.36
N GLU A 72 8.20 18.67 -19.13
CA GLU A 72 7.77 19.96 -18.60
C GLU A 72 6.80 20.69 -19.53
N ALA A 73 7.01 20.61 -20.86
CA ALA A 73 6.15 21.27 -21.84
C ALA A 73 4.76 20.62 -21.87
N GLY A 74 4.73 19.29 -21.80
CA GLY A 74 3.54 18.47 -21.58
C GLY A 74 3.05 18.44 -20.13
N GLY A 75 3.68 19.17 -19.21
CA GLY A 75 3.30 19.29 -17.80
C GLY A 75 3.42 18.02 -16.94
N PHE A 76 4.06 16.96 -17.43
CA PHE A 76 4.31 15.72 -16.70
C PHE A 76 5.50 15.91 -15.75
N VAL A 77 5.26 16.66 -14.68
CA VAL A 77 6.30 17.14 -13.73
C VAL A 77 6.12 16.61 -12.32
N PHE A 78 5.03 15.87 -12.05
CA PHE A 78 4.76 15.32 -10.72
C PHE A 78 5.13 13.84 -10.65
N GLY A 79 5.88 13.46 -9.62
CA GLY A 79 6.38 12.09 -9.48
C GLY A 79 7.64 11.84 -10.31
N PRO A 80 8.02 10.57 -10.55
CA PRO A 80 7.43 9.36 -9.97
C PRO A 80 7.57 9.36 -8.43
N TYR A 81 6.55 8.82 -7.76
CA TYR A 81 6.48 8.79 -6.29
C TYR A 81 7.12 7.52 -5.71
N LEU A 82 7.18 6.46 -6.52
CA LEU A 82 7.81 5.18 -6.26
C LEU A 82 8.74 4.85 -7.42
N LEU A 83 9.92 4.31 -7.12
CA LEU A 83 10.80 3.75 -8.15
C LEU A 83 10.26 2.41 -8.69
N ALA A 84 9.60 1.64 -7.82
CA ALA A 84 8.95 0.39 -8.18
C ALA A 84 7.77 0.12 -7.24
N PHE A 85 6.72 -0.51 -7.76
CA PHE A 85 5.57 -0.89 -6.94
C PHE A 85 5.91 -2.15 -6.12
N PRO A 86 5.73 -2.15 -4.78
CA PRO A 86 6.14 -3.26 -3.95
C PRO A 86 5.26 -4.50 -4.14
N GLN A 87 5.87 -5.69 -4.05
CA GLN A 87 5.12 -6.93 -3.91
C GLN A 87 4.57 -7.06 -2.49
N ASN A 88 3.39 -7.65 -2.36
CA ASN A 88 2.85 -8.04 -1.07
C ASN A 88 3.61 -9.30 -0.57
N PRO A 89 4.19 -9.28 0.64
CA PRO A 89 5.04 -10.37 1.14
C PRO A 89 4.29 -11.68 1.46
N PHE A 90 2.96 -11.65 1.54
CA PHE A 90 2.12 -12.82 1.76
C PHE A 90 1.70 -13.49 0.45
N SER A 91 1.42 -12.71 -0.59
CA SER A 91 1.02 -13.24 -1.91
C SER A 91 2.17 -13.38 -2.90
N GLY A 92 3.25 -12.62 -2.74
CA GLY A 92 4.30 -12.43 -3.75
C GLY A 92 3.86 -11.58 -4.95
N SER A 93 2.64 -11.01 -4.92
CA SER A 93 2.05 -10.27 -6.05
C SER A 93 2.14 -8.75 -5.84
N ALA A 94 2.42 -8.02 -6.91
CA ALA A 94 2.34 -6.56 -6.97
C ALA A 94 1.09 -6.07 -7.72
N GLU A 95 0.17 -6.98 -8.07
CA GLU A 95 -1.11 -6.60 -8.66
C GLU A 95 -1.92 -5.74 -7.68
N VAL A 96 -2.89 -5.02 -8.21
CA VAL A 96 -3.79 -4.18 -7.42
C VAL A 96 -5.20 -4.37 -7.93
N SER A 97 -6.14 -4.57 -7.02
CA SER A 97 -7.56 -4.77 -7.36
C SER A 97 -8.45 -3.88 -6.51
N MET A 98 -9.64 -3.61 -7.04
CA MET A 98 -10.74 -2.98 -6.29
C MET A 98 -11.79 -4.04 -5.88
N SER A 99 -11.57 -5.32 -6.22
CA SER A 99 -12.50 -6.41 -5.94
C SER A 99 -12.14 -7.15 -4.63
N PRO A 100 -13.16 -7.69 -3.93
CA PRO A 100 -13.02 -8.40 -2.64
C PRO A 100 -12.12 -9.65 -2.71
N PRO A 101 -11.71 -10.20 -1.54
CA PRO A 101 -10.36 -10.69 -1.35
C PRO A 101 -9.94 -11.71 -2.40
N SER A 102 -8.82 -11.39 -3.04
CA SER A 102 -8.17 -12.23 -4.01
C SER A 102 -6.69 -12.29 -3.63
N PRO A 103 -6.23 -13.36 -2.94
CA PRO A 103 -4.84 -13.48 -2.52
C PRO A 103 -3.87 -13.48 -3.71
N ARG A 104 -4.35 -13.70 -4.94
CA ARG A 104 -3.55 -13.57 -6.17
C ARG A 104 -3.21 -12.12 -6.52
N GLN A 105 -4.10 -11.20 -6.18
CA GLN A 105 -4.01 -9.81 -6.59
C GLN A 105 -3.23 -8.95 -5.59
N GLY A 106 -2.71 -9.49 -4.49
CA GLY A 106 -1.79 -8.82 -3.56
C GLY A 106 -2.37 -7.64 -2.77
N TRP A 107 -2.78 -6.58 -3.46
CA TRP A 107 -3.20 -5.31 -2.88
C TRP A 107 -4.61 -4.92 -3.27
N TYR A 108 -5.31 -4.30 -2.31
CA TYR A 108 -6.59 -3.65 -2.52
C TYR A 108 -6.37 -2.14 -2.56
N TYR A 109 -7.02 -1.47 -3.52
CA TYR A 109 -7.07 -0.02 -3.59
C TYR A 109 -8.46 0.49 -3.94
N ASN A 110 -8.93 1.49 -3.18
CA ASN A 110 -10.16 2.22 -3.47
C ASN A 110 -9.85 3.66 -3.93
N PRO A 111 -10.02 3.99 -5.22
CA PRO A 111 -9.79 5.34 -5.75
C PRO A 111 -10.65 6.43 -5.10
N ARG A 112 -11.81 6.09 -4.54
CA ARG A 112 -12.72 7.07 -3.93
C ARG A 112 -12.27 7.50 -2.55
N THR A 113 -11.72 6.57 -1.76
CA THR A 113 -11.33 6.82 -0.37
C THR A 113 -9.82 6.95 -0.19
N GLY A 114 -9.03 6.50 -1.16
CA GLY A 114 -7.58 6.36 -1.05
C GLY A 114 -7.14 5.18 -0.18
N GLU A 115 -8.08 4.32 0.24
CA GLU A 115 -7.79 3.15 1.06
C GLU A 115 -6.85 2.20 0.30
N PHE A 116 -5.75 1.83 0.94
CA PHE A 116 -4.79 0.86 0.45
C PHE A 116 -4.48 -0.15 1.57
N ARG A 117 -4.67 -1.44 1.29
CA ARG A 117 -4.47 -2.55 2.24
C ARG A 117 -4.16 -3.85 1.50
N THR A 118 -3.92 -4.93 2.24
CA THR A 118 -3.78 -6.26 1.63
C THR A 118 -5.10 -6.70 0.98
N ASN A 119 -5.02 -7.58 -0.02
CA ASN A 119 -6.20 -8.18 -0.65
C ASN A 119 -6.40 -9.65 -0.25
N ASP A 120 -6.03 -10.01 0.97
CA ASP A 120 -6.13 -11.38 1.50
C ASP A 120 -7.22 -11.55 2.57
N GLY A 121 -7.77 -10.46 3.12
CA GLY A 121 -8.80 -10.50 4.15
C GLY A 121 -8.31 -10.94 5.54
N GLU A 122 -7.06 -11.39 5.65
CA GLU A 122 -6.45 -11.82 6.92
C GLU A 122 -5.63 -10.71 7.57
N HIS A 123 -5.04 -9.82 6.75
CA HIS A 123 -4.09 -8.81 7.20
C HIS A 123 -4.61 -7.37 7.02
N ASP A 124 -5.94 -7.20 6.93
CA ASP A 124 -6.60 -5.92 6.69
C ASP A 124 -6.35 -4.87 7.80
N GLU A 125 -6.07 -5.30 9.04
CA GLU A 125 -5.87 -4.43 10.21
C GLU A 125 -4.43 -3.90 10.38
N LEU A 126 -3.52 -4.18 9.43
CA LEU A 126 -2.13 -3.69 9.43
C LEU A 126 -1.95 -2.36 8.66
#